data_AF-A0A960F3L4-F1
#
_entry.id   AF-A0A960F3L4-F1
#
_cell.length_a   1.000
_cell.length_b   1.000
_cell.length_c   1.000
_cell.angle_alpha   90.00
_cell.angle_beta   90.00
_cell.angle_gamma   90.00
#
_symmetry.space_group_name_H-M   'P 1'
#
loop_
_entity.id
_entity.type
_entity.pdbx_description
1 polymer ?
#
loop_
_entity_poly.entity_id
_entity_poly.type
_entity_poly.pdbx_seq_one_letter_code
_entity_poly.pdbx_strand_id
1 'polypeptide(L)' 'MTSNQRGSLPKPSLLFYCQHSLGLGHLVRSMALADGLREHFDVVLLNGGRLPDGTVVPEGVEVVNLPPLGHDDNYELVSH' A
#
# COMPACT_ATOMS: atom_id res chain seq x y z
N MET A 1 4.23 -5.25 43.57
CA MET A 1 4.77 -4.85 42.25
C MET A 1 3.65 -4.94 41.23
N THR A 2 2.88 -3.87 41.08
CA THR A 2 1.77 -3.80 40.12
C THR A 2 2.34 -3.41 38.76
N SER A 3 2.40 -4.38 37.85
CA SER A 3 2.70 -4.18 36.43
C SER A 3 1.68 -3.19 35.84
N ASN A 4 2.18 -2.06 35.35
CA ASN A 4 1.38 -1.03 34.69
C ASN A 4 1.15 -1.44 33.23
N GLN A 5 0.08 -2.19 32.98
CA GLN A 5 -0.42 -2.50 31.64
C GLN A 5 -1.06 -1.25 31.04
N ARG A 6 -0.25 -0.29 30.59
CA ARG A 6 -0.71 0.70 29.61
C ARG A 6 -0.70 0.03 28.25
N GLY A 7 -1.84 -0.53 27.84
CA GLY A 7 -2.02 -0.93 26.44
C GLY A 7 -1.66 0.25 25.54
N SER A 8 -0.88 0.00 24.48
CA SER A 8 -0.57 1.06 23.53
C SER A 8 -1.87 1.58 22.93
N LEU A 9 -1.99 2.90 22.80
CA LEU A 9 -3.10 3.49 22.05
C LEU A 9 -3.12 2.87 20.64
N PRO A 10 -4.31 2.62 20.07
CA PRO A 10 -4.42 2.11 18.71
C PRO A 10 -3.73 3.07 17.74
N LYS A 11 -3.04 2.51 16.75
CA LYS A 11 -2.36 3.31 15.73
C LYS A 11 -3.42 4.03 14.88
N PRO A 12 -3.15 5.26 14.42
CA PRO A 12 -3.99 5.89 13.41
C PRO A 12 -3.91 5.11 12.09
N SER A 13 -4.99 5.07 11.33
CA SER A 13 -5.02 4.42 10.02
C SER A 13 -4.39 5.30 8.94
N LEU A 14 -3.66 4.69 8.00
CA LEU A 14 -3.09 5.34 6.82
C LEU A 14 -3.47 4.57 5.55
N LEU A 15 -4.24 5.22 4.69
CA LEU A 15 -4.43 4.76 3.32
C LEU A 15 -3.35 5.37 2.43
N PHE A 16 -2.52 4.53 1.81
CA PHE A 16 -1.44 4.95 0.95
C PHE A 16 -1.66 4.42 -0.47
N TYR A 17 -1.87 5.30 -1.43
CA TYR A 17 -2.14 4.91 -2.82
C TYR A 17 -0.86 4.88 -3.67
N CYS A 18 -0.68 3.81 -4.45
CA CYS A 18 0.39 3.65 -5.43
C CYS A 18 -0.18 3.32 -6.80
N GLN A 19 0.01 4.24 -7.77
CA GLN A 19 -0.18 3.96 -9.19
C GLN A 19 1.17 3.68 -9.85
N HIS A 20 1.33 2.49 -10.45
CA HIS A 20 2.61 2.08 -11.07
C HIS A 20 2.51 1.59 -12.51
N SER A 21 1.58 2.16 -13.28
CA SER A 21 1.32 1.80 -14.70
C SER A 21 2.52 1.96 -15.65
N LEU A 22 3.53 2.75 -15.29
CA LEU A 22 4.73 3.01 -16.13
C LEU A 22 6.01 2.29 -15.64
N GLY A 23 5.96 1.56 -14.52
CA GLY A 23 7.10 0.78 -14.06
C GLY A 23 7.12 0.44 -12.57
N LEU A 24 7.85 -0.63 -12.24
CA LEU A 24 7.93 -1.22 -10.89
C LEU A 24 8.59 -0.33 -9.83
N GLY A 25 9.35 0.70 -10.24
CA GLY A 25 10.03 1.59 -9.30
C GLY A 25 9.09 2.32 -8.34
N HIS A 26 7.86 2.62 -8.78
CA HIS A 26 6.83 3.22 -7.92
C HIS A 26 6.37 2.23 -6.85
N LEU A 27 6.06 0.99 -7.25
CA LEU A 27 5.66 -0.08 -6.35
C LEU A 27 6.73 -0.36 -5.29
N VAL A 28 8.00 -0.52 -5.71
CA VAL A 28 9.12 -0.81 -4.79
C VAL A 28 9.28 0.28 -3.75
N ARG A 29 9.26 1.55 -4.15
CA ARG A 29 9.39 2.68 -3.21
C ARG A 29 8.17 2.78 -2.30
N SER A 30 6.97 2.56 -2.80
CA SER A 30 5.75 2.56 -1.98
C SER A 30 5.75 1.45 -0.94
N MET A 31 6.22 0.24 -1.28
CA MET A 31 6.40 -0.85 -0.31
C MET A 31 7.42 -0.50 0.78
N ALA A 32 8.56 0.08 0.41
CA ALA A 32 9.57 0.51 1.38
C ALA A 32 9.05 1.60 2.33
N LEU A 33 8.28 2.55 1.82
CA LEU A 33 7.63 3.57 2.65
C LEU A 33 6.56 2.96 3.56
N ALA A 34 5.75 2.02 3.06
CA ALA A 34 4.75 1.33 3.86
C ALA A 34 5.37 0.54 5.03
N ASP A 35 6.52 -0.11 4.80
CA ASP A 35 7.26 -0.83 5.85
C ASP A 35 7.81 0.11 6.94
N GLY A 36 8.29 1.31 6.57
CA GLY A 36 8.68 2.30 7.58
C GLY A 36 7.47 2.89 8.32
N LEU A 37 6.37 3.14 7.62
CA LEU A 37 5.19 3.81 8.18
C LEU A 37 4.38 2.91 9.11
N ARG A 38 4.42 1.58 8.93
CA ARG A 38 3.67 0.64 9.80
C ARG A 38 4.10 0.67 11.25
N GLU A 39 5.26 1.23 11.59
CA GLU A 39 5.66 1.44 12.98
C GLU A 39 4.71 2.42 13.70
N HIS A 40 4.14 3.36 12.95
CA HIS A 40 3.32 4.45 13.47
C HIS A 40 1.85 4.36 13.07
N PHE A 41 1.53 3.69 11.96
CA PHE A 41 0.19 3.62 11.38
C PHE A 41 -0.27 2.18 11.17
N ASP A 42 -1.59 1.98 11.13
CA ASP A 42 -2.20 0.80 10.50
C ASP A 42 -2.31 1.09 8.99
N VAL A 43 -1.37 0.52 8.21
CA VAL A 43 -1.17 0.90 6.80
C VAL A 43 -1.96 -0.01 5.86
N VAL A 44 -2.75 0.61 5.00
CA VAL A 44 -3.38 -0.01 3.82
C VAL A 44 -2.73 0.57 2.56
N LEU A 45 -1.97 -0.23 1.85
CA LEU A 45 -1.42 0.12 0.53
C LEU A 45 -2.46 -0.20 -0.55
N LEU A 46 -3.06 0.85 -1.09
CA LEU A 46 -4.00 0.78 -2.20
C LEU A 46 -3.21 0.74 -3.51
N ASN A 47 -3.18 -0.42 -4.16
CA ASN A 47 -2.41 -0.67 -5.37
C ASN A 47 -3.25 -0.44 -6.63
N GLY A 48 -2.92 0.54 -7.46
CA GLY A 48 -3.59 0.87 -8.73
C GLY A 48 -2.97 0.26 -10.00
N GLY A 49 -2.02 -0.66 -9.85
CA GLY A 49 -1.41 -1.39 -10.98
C GLY A 49 -1.43 -2.90 -10.81
N ARG A 50 -1.01 -3.64 -11.83
CA ARG A 50 -0.83 -5.09 -11.69
C ARG A 50 0.25 -5.36 -10.63
N LEU A 51 -0.09 -6.12 -9.59
CA LEU A 51 0.90 -6.60 -8.63
C LEU A 51 1.66 -7.78 -9.27
N PRO A 52 3.01 -7.72 -9.39
CA PRO A 52 3.77 -8.84 -9.94
C PRO A 52 3.65 -10.10 -9.10
N ASP A 53 3.67 -11.26 -9.76
CA ASP A 53 3.69 -12.55 -9.08
C ASP A 53 4.93 -12.66 -8.18
N GLY A 54 4.74 -13.19 -6.96
CA GLY A 54 5.82 -13.31 -5.97
C GLY A 54 6.21 -12.00 -5.28
N THR A 55 5.45 -10.91 -5.47
CA THR A 55 5.66 -9.68 -4.69
C THR A 55 5.55 -9.97 -3.20
N VAL A 56 6.60 -9.62 -2.45
CA VAL A 56 6.62 -9.75 -0.99
C VAL A 56 6.05 -8.47 -0.40
N VAL A 57 4.96 -8.60 0.37
CA VAL A 57 4.35 -7.51 1.12
C VAL A 57 4.98 -7.47 2.51
N PRO A 58 5.38 -6.28 3.03
CA PRO A 58 5.86 -6.16 4.40
C PRO A 58 4.82 -6.64 5.42
N GLU A 59 5.28 -7.32 6.47
CA GLU A 59 4.39 -7.79 7.53
C GLU A 59 3.67 -6.61 8.21
N GLY A 60 2.34 -6.73 8.40
CA GLY A 60 1.52 -5.67 9.00
C GLY A 60 1.13 -4.54 8.04
N VAL A 61 1.46 -4.64 6.75
CA VAL A 61 0.89 -3.80 5.69
C VAL A 61 -0.23 -4.58 5.00
N GLU A 62 -1.44 -4.03 4.99
CA GLU A 62 -2.54 -4.55 4.17
C GLU A 62 -2.38 -4.05 2.74
N VAL A 63 -2.66 -4.91 1.74
CA VAL A 63 -2.66 -4.52 0.33
C VAL A 63 -4.04 -4.74 -0.26
N VAL A 64 -4.60 -3.68 -0.84
CA VAL A 64 -5.86 -3.73 -1.59
C VAL A 64 -5.57 -3.39 -3.04
N ASN A 65 -5.85 -4.31 -3.95
CA ASN A 65 -5.66 -4.11 -5.38
C ASN A 65 -6.90 -3.45 -5.99
N LEU A 66 -6.72 -2.30 -6.61
CA LEU A 66 -7.71 -1.67 -7.47
C LEU A 66 -7.60 -2.19 -8.90
N PRO A 67 -8.68 -2.08 -9.69
CA PRO A 67 -8.61 -2.29 -11.12
C PRO A 67 -7.53 -1.37 -11.73
N PRO A 68 -6.66 -1.88 -12.61
CA PRO A 68 -5.57 -1.10 -13.16
C PRO A 68 -6.10 0.04 -14.03
N LEU A 69 -5.51 1.23 -13.84
CA LEU A 69 -5.74 2.37 -14.73
C LEU A 69 -4.90 2.23 -16.00
N GLY A 70 -5.54 2.45 -17.15
CA GLY A 70 -4.92 2.46 -18.47
C GLY A 70 -5.43 3.62 -19.31
N HIS A 71 -4.95 3.68 -20.55
CA HIS A 71 -5.54 4.53 -21.58
C HIS A 71 -6.08 3.63 -22.69
N ASP A 72 -7.24 3.97 -23.24
CA ASP A 72 -7.77 3.31 -24.42
C ASP A 72 -7.11 3.84 -25.72
N ASP A 73 -7.57 3.35 -26.86
CA ASP A 73 -7.06 3.76 -28.18
C ASP A 73 -7.27 5.27 -28.48
N ASN A 74 -8.18 5.94 -27.75
CA ASN A 74 -8.45 7.36 -27.85
C ASN A 74 -7.69 8.20 -26.82
N TYR A 75 -6.81 7.59 -26.02
CA TYR A 75 -6.12 8.21 -24.89
C TYR A 75 -7.05 8.70 -23.77
N GLU A 76 -8.24 8.12 -23.66
CA GLU A 76 -9.12 8.36 -22.51
C GLU A 76 -8.69 7.48 -21.33
N LEU A 77 -8.79 8.02 -20.11
CA LEU A 77 -8.47 7.27 -18.90
C LEU A 77 -9.55 6.20 -18.65
N VAL A 78 -9.13 4.94 -18.59
CA VAL A 78 -10.03 3.79 -18.36
C VAL A 78 -9.55 2.96 -17.19
N SER A 79 -10.51 2.28 -16.54
CA SER A 79 -10.30 1.36 -15.42
C SER A 79 -11.04 0.06 -15.76
N HIS A 80 -10.32 -1.06 -15.82
CA HIS A 80 -10.84 -2.36 -16.32
C HIS A 80 -10.92 -3.40 -15.22
#